data_AF-A0A1A8JQZ9-F1
#
_entry.id   AF-A0A1A8JQZ9-F1
#
_cell.length_a   1.000
_cell.length_b   1.000
_cell.length_c   1.000
_cell.angle_alpha   90.00
_cell.angle_beta   90.00
_cell.angle_gamma   90.00
#
_symmetry.space_group_name_H-M   'P 1'
#
loop_
_entity.id
_entity.type
_entity.pdbx_description
1 polymer ?
#
loop_
_entity_poly.entity_id
_entity_poly.type
_entity_poly.pdbx_seq_one_letter_code
_entity_poly.pdbx_strand_id
1 'polypeptide(L)'
;KANMAAACMRRLGKVGRCFLETRSGTISYLLGNVGARGSRRAYSTGEPGFRSKLLTSVRAGAGSALGCAFLLGGGLGLYQTVKLSVQQHLADEDRKVSGDGLKLTLYQYKTCPFCSKVRAFLDYYGLEYDIVEVNPVMRQEIKWSSYRKVPILMVDGELQLNDSSVIISSIRTFMTNKEKKMSDIVRCYPEMKSLNERGKEVMEYNNKYWLMLSEAETGALYPEKGMQKEEMKWRQWADDWLVHLISPNVYRTTGEALASFDYIVREGKFGTVEGFFAKYVGAAAMFIISKRLKSRHNLQDDVRQDLYKAVNDWVAAVGKSRKFMGGDQPNLADLAVFGVLRVMEGLEAFDDMMKNTKVKFWYRRMERATLNHEGQSQSPSNH
;
A
#
# COMPACT_ATOMS: atom_id res chain seq x y z
N LYS A 1 -12.93 -18.71 21.39
CA LYS A 1 -13.43 -17.93 20.22
C LYS A 1 -13.67 -16.44 20.56
N ALA A 2 -14.25 -16.08 21.72
CA ALA A 2 -14.47 -14.67 22.12
C ALA A 2 -13.18 -13.82 22.34
N ASN A 3 -12.10 -14.43 22.86
CA ASN A 3 -10.82 -13.71 23.08
C ASN A 3 -10.10 -13.29 21.79
N MET A 4 -10.35 -14.00 20.69
CA MET A 4 -9.75 -13.67 19.38
C MET A 4 -10.46 -12.47 18.74
N ALA A 5 -11.78 -12.37 18.87
CA ALA A 5 -12.57 -11.23 18.39
C ALA A 5 -12.23 -9.93 19.16
N ALA A 6 -12.04 -10.00 20.48
CA ALA A 6 -11.65 -8.84 21.30
C ALA A 6 -10.20 -8.38 21.05
N ALA A 7 -9.30 -9.31 20.73
CA ALA A 7 -7.94 -8.99 20.30
C ALA A 7 -7.90 -8.41 18.87
N CYS A 8 -8.76 -8.91 17.98
CA CYS A 8 -8.94 -8.38 16.63
C CYS A 8 -9.52 -6.95 16.68
N MET A 9 -10.55 -6.67 17.50
CA MET A 9 -11.11 -5.32 17.64
C MET A 9 -10.11 -4.30 18.22
N ARG A 10 -9.33 -4.67 19.25
CA ARG A 10 -8.28 -3.78 19.80
C ARG A 10 -7.10 -3.57 18.83
N ARG A 11 -6.88 -4.48 17.88
CA ARG A 11 -5.83 -4.35 16.85
C ARG A 11 -6.31 -3.70 15.55
N LEU A 12 -7.57 -3.90 15.15
CA LEU A 12 -8.20 -3.22 14.00
C LEU A 12 -8.32 -1.71 14.25
N GLY A 13 -8.64 -1.30 15.49
CA GLY A 13 -8.55 0.10 15.90
C GLY A 13 -7.11 0.65 15.85
N LYS A 14 -6.08 -0.20 15.96
CA LYS A 14 -4.67 0.17 15.72
C LYS A 14 -4.28 0.12 14.24
N VAL A 15 -4.95 -0.64 13.39
CA VAL A 15 -4.69 -0.67 11.93
C VAL A 15 -5.19 0.59 11.25
N GLY A 16 -6.40 1.06 11.59
CA GLY A 16 -6.86 2.39 11.15
C GLY A 16 -5.91 3.49 11.63
N ARG A 17 -5.37 3.35 12.85
CA ARG A 17 -4.33 4.24 13.42
C ARG A 17 -2.96 4.07 12.75
N CYS A 18 -2.63 2.92 12.17
CA CYS A 18 -1.35 2.64 11.53
C CYS A 18 -1.29 3.15 10.07
N PHE A 19 -2.42 3.11 9.35
CA PHE A 19 -2.57 3.85 8.09
C PHE A 19 -2.48 5.37 8.29
N LEU A 20 -2.69 5.83 9.53
CA LEU A 20 -2.66 7.25 9.92
C LEU A 20 -1.43 7.67 10.73
N GLU A 21 -0.62 6.72 11.19
CA GLU A 21 0.60 7.00 11.94
C GLU A 21 1.77 7.39 11.03
N THR A 22 1.53 7.58 9.73
CA THR A 22 2.53 8.17 8.84
C THR A 22 2.89 9.61 9.24
N ARG A 23 2.02 10.34 9.95
CA ARG A 23 2.37 11.50 10.78
C ARG A 23 1.08 12.01 11.42
N SER A 24 0.86 11.72 12.72
CA SER A 24 0.06 12.52 13.66
C SER A 24 -0.59 11.67 14.76
N GLY A 25 -0.01 11.80 15.96
CA GLY A 25 -0.65 11.90 17.27
C GLY A 25 -1.91 11.09 17.54
N THR A 26 -1.84 10.16 18.49
CA THR A 26 -3.04 9.75 19.22
C THR A 26 -2.71 9.42 20.68
N ILE A 27 -3.63 9.93 21.49
CA ILE A 27 -3.78 9.98 22.93
C ILE A 27 -3.91 8.59 23.57
N SER A 28 -3.38 8.47 24.79
CA SER A 28 -3.68 7.45 25.79
C SER A 28 -4.80 7.96 26.68
N TYR A 29 -5.86 7.18 26.88
CA TYR A 29 -6.76 7.40 28.01
C TYR A 29 -6.47 6.35 29.08
N LEU A 30 -6.05 6.87 30.24
CA LEU A 30 -6.19 6.24 31.54
C LEU A 30 -7.68 6.04 31.82
N LEU A 31 -8.09 4.80 32.07
CA LEU A 31 -9.34 4.52 32.77
C LEU A 31 -8.96 3.87 34.10
N GLY A 32 -8.91 4.72 35.12
CA GLY A 32 -8.96 4.32 36.51
C GLY A 32 -10.34 3.74 36.83
N ASN A 33 -10.32 2.71 37.66
CA ASN A 33 -11.40 1.80 37.96
C ASN A 33 -12.19 2.25 39.21
N VAL A 34 -13.33 1.58 39.42
CA VAL A 34 -14.09 1.40 40.68
C VAL A 34 -15.34 2.27 40.89
N GLY A 35 -16.48 1.57 40.99
CA GLY A 35 -17.73 2.02 41.60
C GLY A 35 -18.86 1.00 41.39
N ALA A 36 -19.12 0.16 42.39
CA ALA A 36 -19.93 -1.06 42.33
C ALA A 36 -21.43 -0.87 42.63
N ARG A 37 -22.18 -1.97 42.40
CA ARG A 37 -23.50 -2.40 42.93
C ARG A 37 -24.76 -2.05 42.13
N GLY A 38 -25.56 -3.10 41.91
CA GLY A 38 -26.97 -3.02 41.51
C GLY A 38 -27.56 -4.34 41.01
N SER A 39 -27.88 -5.25 41.93
CA SER A 39 -28.64 -6.49 41.67
C SER A 39 -30.10 -6.19 41.33
N ARG A 40 -30.74 -6.97 40.44
CA ARG A 40 -32.10 -7.49 40.62
C ARG A 40 -32.47 -8.62 39.65
N ARG A 41 -33.35 -9.46 40.15
CA ARG A 41 -33.78 -10.82 39.79
C ARG A 41 -35.26 -10.77 39.38
N ALA A 42 -35.70 -11.59 38.42
CA ALA A 42 -37.11 -12.05 38.27
C ALA A 42 -37.09 -13.33 37.38
N TYR A 43 -37.32 -14.52 37.96
CA TYR A 43 -38.58 -15.26 38.12
C TYR A 43 -39.11 -15.96 36.85
N SER A 44 -39.09 -17.30 36.90
CA SER A 44 -39.76 -18.25 36.01
C SER A 44 -41.17 -18.57 36.49
N THR A 45 -42.00 -19.12 35.59
CA THR A 45 -43.07 -20.15 35.73
C THR A 45 -43.86 -20.11 34.40
N GLY A 46 -44.39 -21.16 33.78
CA GLY A 46 -44.50 -22.60 34.03
C GLY A 46 -45.07 -23.27 32.76
N GLU A 47 -44.84 -24.59 32.68
CA GLU A 47 -45.13 -25.61 31.64
C GLU A 47 -46.62 -26.09 31.64
N PRO A 48 -47.07 -27.25 31.06
CA PRO A 48 -46.51 -28.19 30.05
C PRO A 48 -47.53 -28.83 29.03
N GLY A 49 -47.02 -29.70 28.13
CA GLY A 49 -47.75 -30.82 27.48
C GLY A 49 -47.65 -30.81 25.94
N PHE A 50 -47.40 -31.88 25.17
CA PHE A 50 -47.44 -33.33 25.37
C PHE A 50 -46.62 -34.03 24.23
N ARG A 51 -46.23 -35.30 24.44
CA ARG A 51 -45.33 -36.14 23.59
C ARG A 51 -46.01 -36.86 22.42
N SER A 52 -45.24 -37.25 21.40
CA SER A 52 -45.17 -38.60 20.75
C SER A 52 -44.18 -38.56 19.54
N LYS A 53 -43.04 -39.28 19.46
CA LYS A 53 -42.82 -40.68 18.97
C LYS A 53 -43.57 -40.98 17.64
N LEU A 54 -43.06 -41.63 16.58
CA LEU A 54 -41.92 -42.52 16.28
C LEU A 54 -41.87 -42.77 14.73
N LEU A 55 -40.86 -43.54 14.24
CA LEU A 55 -40.72 -44.29 12.96
C LEU A 55 -39.91 -43.59 11.85
N THR A 56 -38.63 -43.89 11.60
CA THR A 56 -37.98 -45.06 10.94
C THR A 56 -38.58 -45.51 9.61
N SER A 57 -37.81 -45.38 8.52
CA SER A 57 -37.63 -46.48 7.54
C SER A 57 -36.31 -46.35 6.78
N VAL A 58 -35.60 -47.48 6.75
CA VAL A 58 -34.46 -47.80 5.87
C VAL A 58 -35.02 -48.63 4.72
N ARG A 59 -34.51 -48.46 3.51
CA ARG A 59 -34.54 -49.53 2.50
C ARG A 59 -33.24 -49.55 1.69
N ALA A 60 -32.68 -50.74 1.62
CA ALA A 60 -31.46 -51.15 0.94
C ALA A 60 -31.78 -51.94 -0.34
N GLY A 61 -30.76 -52.07 -1.19
CA GLY A 61 -30.61 -53.02 -2.31
C GLY A 61 -29.46 -52.51 -3.21
N ALA A 62 -28.22 -53.03 -3.20
CA ALA A 62 -27.71 -54.36 -3.58
C ALA A 62 -28.21 -54.78 -4.97
N GLY A 63 -27.41 -55.07 -6.01
CA GLY A 63 -25.96 -55.10 -6.23
C GLY A 63 -25.68 -55.91 -7.52
N SER A 64 -24.53 -55.75 -8.18
CA SER A 64 -23.80 -56.83 -8.88
C SER A 64 -22.42 -56.37 -9.37
N ALA A 65 -21.43 -57.21 -9.14
CA ALA A 65 -20.00 -57.02 -9.35
C ALA A 65 -19.52 -57.41 -10.77
N LEU A 66 -18.34 -56.91 -11.15
CA LEU A 66 -17.27 -57.51 -11.99
C LEU A 66 -16.31 -56.35 -12.38
N GLY A 67 -15.00 -56.37 -12.19
CA GLY A 67 -14.07 -57.37 -11.71
C GLY A 67 -12.68 -56.74 -11.47
N CYS A 68 -11.83 -57.45 -10.74
CA CYS A 68 -10.43 -57.10 -10.50
C CYS A 68 -9.60 -57.13 -11.78
N ALA A 69 -8.72 -56.14 -11.98
CA ALA A 69 -7.50 -56.28 -12.79
C ALA A 69 -6.60 -55.01 -12.75
N PHE A 70 -5.33 -55.22 -12.37
CA PHE A 70 -4.13 -54.36 -12.53
C PHE A 70 -4.14 -52.99 -11.80
N LEU A 71 -3.53 -52.77 -10.63
CA LEU A 71 -2.12 -53.00 -10.25
C LEU A 71 -1.16 -52.94 -11.45
N LEU A 72 -0.84 -51.73 -11.91
CA LEU A 72 0.42 -51.30 -12.55
C LEU A 72 0.29 -49.84 -13.10
N GLY A 73 -0.17 -48.90 -12.27
CA GLY A 73 -0.33 -47.49 -12.71
C GLY A 73 0.13 -46.41 -11.72
N GLY A 74 0.49 -46.79 -10.48
CA GLY A 74 0.78 -45.82 -9.42
C GLY A 74 2.19 -45.21 -9.45
N GLY A 75 3.16 -45.87 -10.09
CA GLY A 75 4.56 -45.42 -10.09
C GLY A 75 4.86 -44.31 -11.10
N LEU A 76 4.29 -44.38 -12.30
CA LEU A 76 4.55 -43.40 -13.37
C LEU A 76 3.91 -42.04 -13.09
N GLY A 77 2.70 -42.02 -12.51
CA GLY A 77 2.02 -40.78 -12.15
C GLY A 77 2.74 -40.01 -11.04
N LEU A 78 3.27 -40.72 -10.03
CA LEU A 78 4.06 -40.12 -8.95
C LEU A 78 5.45 -39.69 -9.44
N TYR A 79 6.10 -40.50 -10.28
CA TYR A 79 7.40 -40.16 -10.86
C TYR A 79 7.31 -38.97 -11.82
N GLN A 80 6.24 -38.86 -12.62
CA GLN A 80 6.01 -37.68 -13.46
C GLN A 80 5.69 -36.45 -12.64
N THR A 81 4.91 -36.54 -11.56
CA THR A 81 4.66 -35.36 -10.69
C THR A 81 5.90 -34.94 -9.92
N VAL A 82 6.71 -35.87 -9.43
CA VAL A 82 7.99 -35.57 -8.78
C VAL A 82 9.00 -35.02 -9.80
N LYS A 83 9.05 -35.56 -11.01
CA LYS A 83 9.90 -35.03 -12.09
C LYS A 83 9.44 -33.64 -12.54
N LEU A 84 8.13 -33.38 -12.58
CA LEU A 84 7.58 -32.06 -12.89
C LEU A 84 7.86 -31.07 -11.76
N SER A 85 7.76 -31.48 -10.49
CA SER A 85 8.09 -30.62 -9.34
C SER A 85 9.60 -30.38 -9.22
N VAL A 86 10.44 -31.38 -9.53
CA VAL A 86 11.90 -31.22 -9.59
C VAL A 86 12.29 -30.38 -10.80
N GLN A 87 11.64 -30.51 -11.96
CA GLN A 87 11.83 -29.60 -13.10
C GLN A 87 11.31 -28.19 -12.80
N GLN A 88 10.24 -28.03 -12.02
CA GLN A 88 9.78 -26.72 -11.55
C GLN A 88 10.75 -26.11 -10.52
N HIS A 89 11.29 -26.91 -9.61
CA HIS A 89 12.33 -26.45 -8.67
C HIS A 89 13.66 -26.14 -9.37
N LEU A 90 14.05 -26.93 -10.38
CA LEU A 90 15.20 -26.66 -11.21
C LEU A 90 14.96 -25.48 -12.15
N ALA A 91 13.72 -25.22 -12.61
CA ALA A 91 13.36 -24.03 -13.38
C ALA A 91 13.22 -22.77 -12.50
N ASP A 92 12.90 -22.91 -11.21
CA ASP A 92 13.00 -21.83 -10.21
C ASP A 92 14.46 -21.58 -9.80
N GLU A 93 15.33 -22.61 -9.83
CA GLU A 93 16.78 -22.43 -9.65
C GLU A 93 17.49 -21.93 -10.92
N ASP A 94 17.04 -22.31 -12.13
CA ASP A 94 17.51 -21.81 -13.44
C ASP A 94 16.92 -20.45 -13.81
N ARG A 95 15.98 -19.92 -13.01
CA ARG A 95 15.65 -18.50 -12.98
C ARG A 95 16.69 -17.64 -12.25
N LYS A 96 17.82 -18.22 -11.84
CA LYS A 96 19.10 -17.50 -11.76
C LYS A 96 19.66 -17.27 -13.17
N VAL A 97 18.91 -16.54 -13.98
CA VAL A 97 19.49 -15.93 -15.17
C VAL A 97 20.41 -14.83 -14.67
N SER A 98 21.68 -14.98 -15.01
CA SER A 98 22.75 -14.03 -14.82
C SER A 98 22.33 -12.64 -15.30
N GLY A 99 22.41 -11.64 -14.42
CA GLY A 99 22.17 -10.25 -14.78
C GLY A 99 22.80 -9.35 -13.73
N ASP A 100 23.58 -8.39 -14.17
CA ASP A 100 24.23 -7.30 -13.43
C ASP A 100 23.19 -6.31 -12.81
N GLY A 101 22.02 -6.81 -12.40
CA GLY A 101 20.87 -6.04 -11.94
C GLY A 101 20.64 -6.18 -10.44
N LEU A 102 20.36 -5.06 -9.77
CA LEU A 102 20.01 -5.02 -8.35
C LEU A 102 18.75 -5.85 -8.08
N LYS A 103 18.79 -6.77 -7.12
CA LYS A 103 17.59 -7.48 -6.67
C LYS A 103 16.80 -6.58 -5.72
N LEU A 104 15.60 -6.18 -6.13
CA LEU A 104 14.73 -5.31 -5.35
C LEU A 104 13.56 -6.10 -4.74
N THR A 105 13.31 -5.95 -3.43
CA THR A 105 12.14 -6.53 -2.76
C THR A 105 11.37 -5.46 -1.99
N LEU A 106 10.16 -5.15 -2.46
CA LEU A 106 9.28 -4.12 -1.93
C LEU A 106 8.25 -4.71 -0.95
N TYR A 107 8.38 -4.35 0.33
CA TYR A 107 7.38 -4.62 1.35
C TYR A 107 6.36 -3.48 1.36
N GLN A 108 5.11 -3.78 1.07
CA GLN A 108 4.09 -2.76 0.88
C GLN A 108 2.71 -3.11 1.44
N TYR A 109 1.85 -2.08 1.46
CA TYR A 109 0.42 -2.26 1.29
C TYR A 109 0.03 -1.78 -0.10
N LYS A 110 -0.60 -2.62 -0.91
CA LYS A 110 -0.96 -2.30 -2.31
C LYS A 110 -1.76 -1.00 -2.43
N THR A 111 -2.71 -0.77 -1.53
CA THR A 111 -3.61 0.40 -1.53
C THR A 111 -3.04 1.63 -0.81
N CYS A 112 -1.80 1.58 -0.32
CA CYS A 112 -1.17 2.72 0.36
C CYS A 112 -0.54 3.70 -0.64
N PRO A 113 -0.78 5.03 -0.52
CA PRO A 113 -0.25 6.02 -1.46
C PRO A 113 1.29 6.03 -1.48
N PHE A 114 1.94 5.89 -0.33
CA PHE A 114 3.39 5.85 -0.24
C PHE A 114 4.00 4.64 -0.97
N CYS A 115 3.31 3.50 -0.94
CA CYS A 115 3.74 2.29 -1.65
C CYS A 115 3.46 2.40 -3.15
N SER A 116 2.26 2.90 -3.53
CA SER A 116 1.89 3.17 -4.91
C SER A 116 2.84 4.16 -5.58
N LYS A 117 3.38 5.12 -4.82
CA LYS A 117 4.42 6.05 -5.27
C LYS A 117 5.72 5.36 -5.65
N VAL A 118 6.23 4.46 -4.80
CA VAL A 118 7.42 3.66 -5.10
C VAL A 118 7.17 2.76 -6.30
N ARG A 119 6.02 2.08 -6.36
CA ARG A 119 5.63 1.28 -7.52
C ARG A 119 5.60 2.12 -8.79
N ALA A 120 4.95 3.29 -8.79
CA ALA A 120 4.89 4.15 -9.98
C ALA A 120 6.28 4.52 -10.50
N PHE A 121 7.22 4.76 -9.60
CA PHE A 121 8.62 4.99 -9.94
C PHE A 121 9.29 3.73 -10.53
N LEU A 122 9.22 2.59 -9.84
CA LEU A 122 9.85 1.34 -10.31
C LEU A 122 9.25 0.88 -11.65
N ASP A 123 7.92 0.93 -11.77
CA ASP A 123 7.16 0.64 -12.98
C ASP A 123 7.62 1.55 -14.12
N TYR A 124 7.65 2.88 -13.93
CA TYR A 124 8.06 3.80 -15.00
C TYR A 124 9.47 3.56 -15.54
N TYR A 125 10.42 3.22 -14.66
CA TYR A 125 11.80 2.95 -15.06
C TYR A 125 12.05 1.50 -15.51
N GLY A 126 11.03 0.63 -15.47
CA GLY A 126 11.15 -0.78 -15.86
C GLY A 126 12.10 -1.58 -14.96
N LEU A 127 12.22 -1.20 -13.68
CA LEU A 127 13.03 -1.95 -12.73
C LEU A 127 12.28 -3.20 -12.30
N GLU A 128 12.93 -4.36 -12.31
CA GLU A 128 12.36 -5.60 -11.80
C GLU A 128 12.38 -5.60 -10.26
N TYR A 129 11.26 -5.94 -9.64
CA TYR A 129 11.15 -6.01 -8.18
C TYR A 129 10.13 -7.05 -7.72
N ASP A 130 10.46 -7.72 -6.63
CA ASP A 130 9.56 -8.63 -5.92
C ASP A 130 8.65 -7.84 -4.98
N ILE A 131 7.40 -8.26 -4.83
CA ILE A 131 6.45 -7.67 -3.89
C ILE A 131 6.20 -8.61 -2.73
N VAL A 132 6.38 -8.10 -1.50
CA VAL A 132 5.92 -8.76 -0.28
C VAL A 132 4.76 -7.94 0.30
N GLU A 133 3.54 -8.43 0.11
CA GLU A 133 2.36 -7.80 0.68
C GLU A 133 2.34 -8.03 2.20
N VAL A 134 2.35 -6.93 2.96
CA VAL A 134 2.39 -6.95 4.42
C VAL A 134 0.97 -7.06 4.96
N ASN A 135 0.74 -7.94 5.93
CA ASN A 135 -0.57 -7.99 6.60
C ASN A 135 -0.74 -6.74 7.49
N PRO A 136 -1.76 -5.89 7.29
CA PRO A 136 -1.88 -4.62 8.02
C PRO A 136 -2.13 -4.76 9.54
N VAL A 137 -2.63 -5.91 10.00
CA VAL A 137 -2.98 -6.14 11.42
C VAL A 137 -1.84 -6.79 12.18
N MET A 138 -1.25 -7.85 11.63
CA MET A 138 -0.20 -8.64 12.26
C MET A 138 1.21 -8.17 11.92
N ARG A 139 1.42 -7.60 10.71
CA ARG A 139 2.69 -7.06 10.20
C ARG A 139 3.88 -8.01 10.42
N GLN A 140 3.66 -9.30 10.22
CA GLN A 140 4.67 -10.34 10.48
C GLN A 140 5.86 -10.20 9.52
N GLU A 141 5.55 -9.83 8.29
CA GLU A 141 6.48 -9.72 7.16
C GLU A 141 7.56 -8.66 7.37
N ILE A 142 7.34 -7.69 8.28
CA ILE A 142 8.27 -6.61 8.60
C ILE A 142 8.74 -6.64 10.06
N LYS A 143 8.54 -7.76 10.77
CA LYS A 143 8.94 -7.88 12.18
C LYS A 143 10.44 -7.78 12.41
N TRP A 144 11.22 -8.23 11.43
CA TRP A 144 12.69 -8.19 11.45
C TRP A 144 13.25 -6.76 11.42
N SER A 145 12.52 -5.80 10.83
CA SER A 145 12.99 -4.42 10.72
C SER A 145 12.68 -3.58 11.95
N SER A 146 13.58 -2.71 12.40
CA SER A 146 13.25 -1.71 13.43
C SER A 146 12.23 -0.68 12.94
N TYR A 147 12.18 -0.43 11.62
CA TYR A 147 11.23 0.46 10.97
C TYR A 147 9.86 -0.21 10.85
N ARG A 148 8.83 0.41 11.43
CA ARG A 148 7.47 -0.17 11.56
C ARG A 148 6.44 0.38 10.58
N LYS A 149 6.89 1.08 9.53
CA LYS A 149 6.06 1.64 8.46
C LYS A 149 6.39 0.95 7.14
N VAL A 150 5.53 1.15 6.14
CA VAL A 150 5.74 0.72 4.74
C VAL A 150 5.61 1.95 3.83
N PRO A 151 6.26 1.98 2.66
CA PRO A 151 7.08 0.91 2.08
C PRO A 151 8.45 0.73 2.75
N ILE A 152 8.99 -0.49 2.66
CA ILE A 152 10.39 -0.82 2.90
C ILE A 152 10.91 -1.49 1.63
N LEU A 153 12.03 -1.02 1.07
CA LEU A 153 12.66 -1.65 -0.07
C LEU A 153 13.98 -2.29 0.35
N MET A 154 14.12 -3.59 0.15
CA MET A 154 15.39 -4.29 0.30
C MET A 154 16.12 -4.33 -1.03
N VAL A 155 17.42 -4.03 -1.01
CA VAL A 155 18.33 -4.14 -2.15
C VAL A 155 19.31 -5.26 -1.85
N ASP A 156 19.36 -6.26 -2.74
CA ASP A 156 20.19 -7.46 -2.67
C ASP A 156 20.01 -8.28 -1.37
N GLY A 157 18.88 -8.08 -0.68
CA GLY A 157 18.58 -8.75 0.59
C GLY A 157 19.37 -8.22 1.80
N GLU A 158 20.31 -7.30 1.59
CA GLU A 158 21.19 -6.80 2.65
C GLU A 158 20.87 -5.35 3.05
N LEU A 159 20.62 -4.48 2.07
CA LEU A 159 20.45 -3.06 2.31
C LEU A 159 18.98 -2.68 2.41
N GLN A 160 18.58 -2.15 3.57
CA GLN A 160 17.22 -1.69 3.82
C GLN A 160 17.08 -0.19 3.53
N LEU A 161 16.16 0.16 2.62
CA LEU A 161 15.71 1.53 2.36
C LEU A 161 14.34 1.78 2.99
N ASN A 162 14.25 2.87 3.74
CA ASN A 162 13.03 3.32 4.42
C ASN A 162 12.54 4.63 3.81
N ASP A 163 11.28 4.99 4.08
CA ASP A 163 10.60 6.18 3.54
C ASP A 163 10.47 6.15 2.01
N SER A 164 9.22 6.29 1.53
CA SER A 164 8.93 6.23 0.08
C SER A 164 9.71 7.24 -0.76
N SER A 165 9.98 8.45 -0.25
CA SER A 165 10.67 9.49 -1.00
C SER A 165 12.19 9.29 -1.00
N VAL A 166 12.74 8.80 0.12
CA VAL A 166 14.15 8.40 0.21
C VAL A 166 14.44 7.20 -0.68
N ILE A 167 13.57 6.19 -0.70
CA ILE A 167 13.68 5.04 -1.63
C ILE A 167 13.81 5.55 -3.06
N ILE A 168 12.89 6.40 -3.51
CA ILE A 168 12.88 6.95 -4.86
C ILE A 168 14.14 7.78 -5.14
N SER A 169 14.55 8.66 -4.22
CA SER A 169 15.74 9.50 -4.39
C SER A 169 17.04 8.67 -4.43
N SER A 170 17.13 7.63 -3.61
CA SER A 170 18.32 6.78 -3.53
C SER A 170 18.48 5.95 -4.81
N ILE A 171 17.40 5.28 -5.23
CA ILE A 171 17.42 4.48 -6.46
C ILE A 171 17.64 5.38 -7.68
N ARG A 172 16.98 6.54 -7.76
CA ARG A 172 17.20 7.46 -8.89
C ARG A 172 18.64 7.96 -8.95
N THR A 173 19.23 8.31 -7.80
CA THR A 173 20.63 8.73 -7.72
C THR A 173 21.57 7.63 -8.22
N PHE A 174 21.33 6.39 -7.78
CA PHE A 174 22.12 5.23 -8.20
C PHE A 174 22.00 4.94 -9.70
N MET A 175 20.81 5.06 -10.28
CA MET A 175 20.60 4.86 -11.71
C MET A 175 21.33 5.89 -12.58
N THR A 176 21.47 7.12 -12.07
CA THR A 176 22.20 8.18 -12.78
C THR A 176 23.71 8.04 -12.63
N ASN A 177 24.19 7.55 -11.48
CA ASN A 177 25.60 7.32 -11.21
C ASN A 177 25.82 5.90 -10.65
N LYS A 178 26.12 4.96 -11.54
CA LYS A 178 26.36 3.55 -11.20
C LYS A 178 27.70 3.32 -10.46
N GLU A 179 28.61 4.29 -10.45
CA GLU A 179 29.89 4.18 -9.74
C GLU A 179 29.71 4.28 -8.22
N LYS A 180 28.67 4.99 -7.77
CA LYS A 180 28.35 5.15 -6.35
C LYS A 180 27.70 3.88 -5.81
N LYS A 181 28.25 3.35 -4.72
CA LYS A 181 27.62 2.25 -3.98
C LYS A 181 26.31 2.73 -3.35
N MET A 182 25.28 1.90 -3.41
CA MET A 182 23.98 2.21 -2.81
C MET A 182 24.11 2.52 -1.31
N SER A 183 24.98 1.81 -0.59
CA SER A 183 25.24 2.06 0.84
C SER A 183 25.70 3.50 1.13
N ASP A 184 26.49 4.09 0.25
CA ASP A 184 27.00 5.46 0.42
C ASP A 184 25.93 6.50 0.08
N ILE A 185 25.10 6.21 -0.93
CA ILE A 185 23.95 7.05 -1.28
C ILE A 185 22.96 7.14 -0.11
N VAL A 186 22.68 6.02 0.56
CA VAL A 186 21.74 5.98 1.70
C VAL A 186 22.22 6.84 2.87
N ARG A 187 23.53 6.91 3.11
CA ARG A 187 24.12 7.74 4.17
C ARG A 187 23.87 9.23 3.95
N CYS A 188 23.62 9.65 2.72
CA CYS A 188 23.26 11.04 2.39
C CYS A 188 21.82 11.42 2.79
N TYR A 189 21.01 10.46 3.22
CA TYR A 189 19.64 10.64 3.70
C TYR A 189 19.50 10.27 5.19
N PRO A 190 20.17 10.98 6.10
CA PRO A 190 20.19 10.60 7.50
C PRO A 190 18.83 10.76 8.17
N GLU A 191 18.57 9.85 9.11
CA GLU A 191 17.42 9.90 10.02
C GLU A 191 17.60 11.01 11.05
N MET A 192 16.58 11.86 11.19
CA MET A 192 16.51 12.94 12.16
C MET A 192 15.28 12.78 13.04
N LYS A 193 15.49 12.86 14.36
CA LYS A 193 14.40 12.94 15.33
C LYS A 193 14.03 14.41 15.51
N SER A 194 12.84 14.79 15.06
CA SER A 194 12.25 16.10 15.34
C SER A 194 11.12 15.95 16.34
N LEU A 195 10.83 16.98 17.13
CA LEU A 195 9.57 17.07 17.85
C LEU A 195 8.56 17.76 16.94
N ASN A 196 7.38 17.17 16.76
CA ASN A 196 6.30 17.87 16.07
C ASN A 196 5.72 19.00 16.96
N GLU A 197 4.83 19.80 16.39
CA GLU A 197 4.09 20.89 17.08
C GLU A 197 3.38 20.45 18.37
N ARG A 198 3.21 19.14 18.57
CA ARG A 198 2.56 18.52 19.74
C ARG A 198 3.57 17.87 20.70
N GLY A 199 4.86 18.17 20.55
CA GLY A 199 5.94 17.65 21.41
C GLY A 199 6.22 16.15 21.26
N LYS A 200 5.75 15.51 20.17
CA LYS A 200 6.02 14.08 19.91
C LYS A 200 7.21 13.92 18.98
N GLU A 201 8.12 13.02 19.32
CA GLU A 201 9.20 12.60 18.42
C GLU A 201 8.65 12.00 17.11
N VAL A 202 9.07 12.59 16.00
CA VAL A 202 8.81 12.15 14.64
C VAL A 202 10.16 11.93 13.97
N MET A 203 10.31 10.76 13.38
CA MET A 203 11.45 10.45 12.50
C MET A 203 11.21 11.09 11.15
N GLU A 204 12.13 11.92 10.71
CA GLU A 204 12.17 12.55 9.40
C GLU A 204 13.50 12.22 8.72
N TYR A 205 13.49 12.20 7.40
CA TYR A 205 14.70 11.96 6.62
C TYR A 205 15.12 13.26 5.96
N ASN A 206 16.33 13.71 6.25
CA ASN A 206 16.88 14.89 5.61
C ASN A 206 17.16 14.62 4.14
N ASN A 207 17.10 15.67 3.34
CA ASN A 207 17.38 15.62 1.90
C ASN A 207 16.48 14.66 1.12
N LYS A 208 15.38 14.13 1.68
CA LYS A 208 14.57 13.07 1.04
C LYS A 208 14.04 13.39 -0.36
N TYR A 209 13.96 14.67 -0.73
CA TYR A 209 13.57 15.13 -2.07
C TYR A 209 14.75 15.55 -2.96
N TRP A 210 15.98 15.58 -2.45
CA TRP A 210 17.19 15.95 -3.17
C TRP A 210 17.89 14.72 -3.75
N LEU A 211 18.33 14.80 -5.01
CA LEU A 211 19.13 13.75 -5.65
C LEU A 211 20.63 14.06 -5.47
N MET A 212 21.41 13.08 -5.04
CA MET A 212 22.82 13.27 -4.69
C MET A 212 23.73 13.14 -5.93
N LEU A 213 23.52 14.05 -6.88
CA LEU A 213 24.17 14.08 -8.19
C LEU A 213 25.33 15.09 -8.25
N SER A 214 26.27 14.87 -9.16
CA SER A 214 27.30 15.86 -9.50
C SER A 214 26.70 17.04 -10.30
N GLU A 215 27.46 18.12 -10.48
CA GLU A 215 26.99 19.28 -11.27
C GLU A 215 26.69 18.89 -12.73
N ALA A 216 27.54 18.05 -13.33
CA ALA A 216 27.34 17.57 -14.70
C ALA A 216 26.08 16.68 -14.83
N GLU A 217 25.89 15.73 -13.90
CA GLU A 217 24.69 14.87 -13.85
C GLU A 217 23.42 15.69 -13.61
N THR A 218 23.51 16.70 -12.74
CA THR A 218 22.39 17.62 -12.46
C THR A 218 22.03 18.43 -13.69
N GLY A 219 23.04 18.94 -14.42
CA GLY A 219 22.82 19.67 -15.67
C GLY A 219 22.21 18.81 -16.79
N ALA A 220 22.56 17.51 -16.84
CA ALA A 220 21.96 16.58 -17.79
C ALA A 220 20.50 16.23 -17.44
N LEU A 221 20.21 16.03 -16.15
CA LEU A 221 18.86 15.65 -15.69
C LEU A 221 17.89 16.84 -15.60
N TYR A 222 18.41 18.02 -15.26
CA TYR A 222 17.65 19.26 -15.08
C TYR A 222 18.29 20.38 -15.93
N PRO A 223 18.09 20.36 -17.26
CA PRO A 223 18.74 21.30 -18.17
C PRO A 223 18.29 22.75 -17.96
N GLU A 224 17.05 22.97 -17.53
CA GLU A 224 16.54 24.32 -17.27
C GLU A 224 16.68 24.72 -15.80
N LYS A 225 17.07 25.98 -15.58
CA LYS A 225 17.24 26.54 -14.25
C LYS A 225 15.92 26.52 -13.48
N GLY A 226 15.92 25.84 -12.33
CA GLY A 226 14.77 25.80 -11.42
C GLY A 226 13.93 24.52 -11.51
N MET A 227 14.11 23.68 -12.55
CA MET A 227 13.39 22.40 -12.67
C MET A 227 13.58 21.50 -11.44
N GLN A 228 14.81 21.40 -10.94
CA GLN A 228 15.12 20.61 -9.74
C GLN A 228 14.33 21.13 -8.52
N LYS A 229 14.31 22.45 -8.30
CA LYS A 229 13.58 23.05 -7.17
C LYS A 229 12.07 22.89 -7.32
N GLU A 230 11.56 22.99 -8.54
CA GLU A 230 10.15 22.77 -8.86
C GLU A 230 9.75 21.31 -8.58
N GLU A 231 10.54 20.34 -9.05
CA GLU A 231 10.31 18.92 -8.77
C GLU A 231 10.29 18.66 -7.26
N MET A 232 11.30 19.13 -6.53
CA MET A 232 11.37 18.98 -5.07
C MET A 232 10.14 19.54 -4.36
N LYS A 233 9.70 20.74 -4.74
CA LYS A 233 8.53 21.40 -4.18
C LYS A 233 7.28 20.53 -4.37
N TRP A 234 7.08 19.98 -5.56
CA TRP A 234 5.89 19.19 -5.87
C TRP A 234 5.93 17.78 -5.27
N ARG A 235 7.11 17.17 -5.14
CA ARG A 235 7.30 15.93 -4.38
C ARG A 235 6.94 16.13 -2.90
N GLN A 236 7.37 17.26 -2.33
CA GLN A 236 6.99 17.62 -0.98
C GLN A 236 5.49 17.86 -0.85
N TRP A 237 4.90 18.62 -1.76
CA TRP A 237 3.46 18.88 -1.79
C TRP A 237 2.62 17.60 -1.89
N ALA A 238 3.07 16.61 -2.67
CA ALA A 238 2.37 15.33 -2.77
C ALA A 238 2.29 14.63 -1.39
N ASP A 239 3.39 14.61 -0.65
CA ASP A 239 3.50 13.94 0.66
C ASP A 239 2.91 14.73 1.83
N ASP A 240 2.97 16.07 1.78
CA ASP A 240 2.57 16.94 2.88
C ASP A 240 1.14 17.50 2.72
N TRP A 241 0.56 17.44 1.51
CA TRP A 241 -0.80 17.93 1.25
C TRP A 241 -1.68 16.90 0.53
N LEU A 242 -1.30 16.45 -0.66
CA LEU A 242 -2.18 15.65 -1.52
C LEU A 242 -2.63 14.34 -0.85
N VAL A 243 -1.73 13.62 -0.19
CA VAL A 243 -2.06 12.38 0.54
C VAL A 243 -3.12 12.58 1.62
N HIS A 244 -3.17 13.77 2.24
CA HIS A 244 -4.12 14.07 3.30
C HIS A 244 -5.55 14.28 2.79
N LEU A 245 -5.72 14.45 1.47
CA LEU A 245 -7.03 14.53 0.83
C LEU A 245 -7.64 13.16 0.56
N ILE A 246 -6.83 12.10 0.47
CA ILE A 246 -7.29 10.75 0.10
C ILE A 246 -8.28 10.20 1.13
N SER A 247 -7.87 10.06 2.39
CA SER A 247 -8.71 9.44 3.44
C SER A 247 -10.04 10.18 3.66
N PRO A 248 -10.08 11.52 3.79
CA PRO A 248 -11.35 12.26 3.86
C PRO A 248 -12.26 12.04 2.65
N ASN A 249 -11.68 11.85 1.45
CA ASN A 249 -12.44 11.64 0.23
C ASN A 249 -12.96 10.21 0.07
N VAL A 250 -12.13 9.18 0.28
CA VAL A 250 -12.56 7.78 0.07
C VAL A 250 -13.42 7.24 1.22
N TYR A 251 -13.38 7.88 2.39
CA TYR A 251 -14.21 7.55 3.55
C TYR A 251 -15.24 8.65 3.87
N ARG A 252 -15.69 9.39 2.85
CA ARG A 252 -16.57 10.57 3.02
C ARG A 252 -17.97 10.19 3.49
N THR A 253 -18.54 9.13 2.92
CA THR A 253 -19.84 8.54 3.25
C THR A 253 -19.65 7.11 3.78
N THR A 254 -20.69 6.54 4.40
CA THR A 254 -20.63 5.15 4.89
C THR A 254 -20.54 4.14 3.74
N GLY A 255 -21.20 4.41 2.60
CA GLY A 255 -21.11 3.61 1.39
C GLY A 255 -19.71 3.61 0.80
N GLU A 256 -19.12 4.80 0.59
CA GLU A 256 -17.74 4.94 0.11
C GLU A 256 -16.74 4.29 1.07
N ALA A 257 -16.96 4.40 2.38
CA ALA A 257 -16.07 3.79 3.36
C ALA A 257 -16.09 2.26 3.31
N LEU A 258 -17.27 1.66 3.12
CA LEU A 258 -17.41 0.21 2.93
C LEU A 258 -16.77 -0.24 1.61
N ALA A 259 -16.97 0.49 0.52
CA ALA A 259 -16.35 0.20 -0.78
C ALA A 259 -14.82 0.27 -0.71
N SER A 260 -14.29 1.30 -0.05
CA SER A 260 -12.84 1.47 0.15
C SER A 260 -12.24 0.33 0.97
N PHE A 261 -12.92 -0.11 2.04
CA PHE A 261 -12.43 -1.23 2.84
C PHE A 261 -12.58 -2.58 2.16
N ASP A 262 -13.62 -2.77 1.35
CA ASP A 262 -13.75 -3.95 0.50
C ASP A 262 -12.56 -4.04 -0.46
N TYR A 263 -12.23 -2.94 -1.12
CA TYR A 263 -11.04 -2.81 -1.97
C TYR A 263 -9.74 -3.11 -1.20
N ILE A 264 -9.54 -2.53 -0.01
CA ILE A 264 -8.35 -2.77 0.83
C ILE A 264 -8.23 -4.25 1.21
N VAL A 265 -9.33 -4.90 1.61
CA VAL A 265 -9.32 -6.29 2.04
C VAL A 265 -9.07 -7.23 0.86
N ARG A 266 -9.61 -6.91 -0.32
CA ARG A 266 -9.45 -7.72 -1.54
C ARG A 266 -8.05 -7.61 -2.13
N GLU A 267 -7.47 -6.42 -2.13
CA GLU A 267 -6.15 -6.15 -2.72
C GLU A 267 -5.00 -6.43 -1.75
N GLY A 268 -5.24 -6.37 -0.44
CA GLY A 268 -4.25 -6.57 0.60
C GLY A 268 -4.20 -8.00 1.13
N LYS A 269 -3.22 -8.26 2.01
CA LYS A 269 -3.04 -9.58 2.65
C LYS A 269 -3.86 -9.70 3.94
N PHE A 270 -5.10 -10.17 3.83
CA PHE A 270 -5.96 -10.45 4.98
C PHE A 270 -6.37 -11.94 5.06
N GLY A 271 -6.42 -12.50 6.27
CA GLY A 271 -7.09 -13.78 6.47
C GLY A 271 -8.60 -13.65 6.30
N THR A 272 -9.34 -14.74 6.03
CA THR A 272 -10.79 -14.68 5.73
C THR A 272 -11.62 -14.03 6.85
N VAL A 273 -11.41 -14.46 8.10
CA VAL A 273 -12.13 -13.91 9.26
C VAL A 273 -11.70 -12.47 9.55
N GLU A 274 -10.39 -12.23 9.49
CA GLU A 274 -9.79 -10.92 9.70
C GLU A 274 -10.30 -9.90 8.67
N GLY A 275 -10.37 -10.29 7.40
CA GLY A 275 -10.86 -9.48 6.29
C GLY A 275 -12.33 -9.12 6.45
N PHE A 276 -13.17 -10.04 6.90
CA PHE A 276 -14.57 -9.73 7.23
C PHE A 276 -14.67 -8.63 8.30
N PHE A 277 -13.94 -8.77 9.41
CA PHE A 277 -13.96 -7.75 10.46
C PHE A 277 -13.31 -6.44 10.00
N ALA A 278 -12.21 -6.51 9.27
CA ALA A 278 -11.54 -5.34 8.69
C ALA A 278 -12.49 -4.58 7.78
N LYS A 279 -13.27 -5.28 6.94
CA LYS A 279 -14.23 -4.64 6.03
C LYS A 279 -15.26 -3.80 6.79
N TYR A 280 -15.99 -4.39 7.72
CA TYR A 280 -17.10 -3.70 8.37
C TYR A 280 -16.65 -2.78 9.52
N VAL A 281 -15.81 -3.29 10.43
CA VAL A 281 -15.35 -2.53 11.60
C VAL A 281 -14.33 -1.47 11.17
N GLY A 282 -13.45 -1.81 10.23
CA GLY A 282 -12.49 -0.85 9.67
C GLY A 282 -13.17 0.28 8.93
N ALA A 283 -14.18 -0.01 8.09
CA ALA A 283 -14.96 1.03 7.41
C ALA A 283 -15.65 1.99 8.39
N ALA A 284 -16.32 1.45 9.41
CA ALA A 284 -16.97 2.27 10.43
C ALA A 284 -15.97 3.14 11.20
N ALA A 285 -14.83 2.58 11.59
CA ALA A 285 -13.77 3.32 12.27
C ALA A 285 -13.19 4.42 11.39
N MET A 286 -12.87 4.12 10.13
CA MET A 286 -12.27 5.09 9.22
C MET A 286 -13.25 6.17 8.77
N PHE A 287 -14.54 5.89 8.68
CA PHE A 287 -15.56 6.94 8.49
C PHE A 287 -15.54 7.97 9.63
N ILE A 288 -15.42 7.52 10.89
CA ILE A 288 -15.33 8.45 12.04
C ILE A 288 -13.98 9.18 12.02
N ILE A 289 -12.90 8.45 11.75
CA ILE A 289 -11.56 9.04 11.74
C ILE A 289 -11.40 10.04 10.57
N SER A 290 -11.99 9.78 9.41
CA SER A 290 -11.94 10.67 8.25
C SER A 290 -12.57 12.04 8.55
N LYS A 291 -13.66 12.09 9.33
CA LYS A 291 -14.25 13.36 9.81
C LYS A 291 -13.31 14.12 10.74
N ARG A 292 -12.56 13.42 11.60
CA ARG A 292 -11.54 14.04 12.44
C ARG A 292 -10.35 14.55 11.63
N LEU A 293 -9.98 13.84 10.57
CA LEU A 293 -8.91 14.26 9.67
C LEU A 293 -9.30 15.47 8.84
N LYS A 294 -10.53 15.50 8.32
CA LYS A 294 -11.13 16.67 7.68
C LYS A 294 -10.94 17.92 8.55
N SER A 295 -11.33 17.84 9.82
CA SER A 295 -11.14 18.94 10.78
C SER A 295 -9.66 19.24 11.06
N ARG A 296 -8.82 18.22 11.28
CA ARG A 296 -7.39 18.40 11.59
C ARG A 296 -6.61 19.07 10.45
N HIS A 297 -6.96 18.77 9.20
CA HIS A 297 -6.29 19.30 8.01
C HIS A 297 -7.02 20.54 7.46
N ASN A 298 -7.96 21.13 8.20
CA ASN A 298 -8.72 22.32 7.82
C ASN A 298 -9.37 22.21 6.43
N LEU A 299 -9.95 21.04 6.13
CA LEU A 299 -10.64 20.79 4.86
C LEU A 299 -12.05 21.39 4.87
N GLN A 300 -12.50 21.79 3.69
CA GLN A 300 -13.84 22.31 3.42
C GLN A 300 -14.92 21.29 3.74
N ASP A 301 -16.16 21.79 3.82
CA ASP A 301 -17.28 20.94 4.19
C ASP A 301 -17.53 19.80 3.20
N ASP A 302 -17.50 20.16 1.91
CA ASP A 302 -17.36 19.24 0.82
C ASP A 302 -15.88 18.98 0.51
N VAL A 303 -15.36 17.90 1.07
CA VAL A 303 -13.96 17.44 0.89
C VAL A 303 -13.60 17.14 -0.57
N ARG A 304 -14.59 16.96 -1.45
CA ARG A 304 -14.36 16.83 -2.90
C ARG A 304 -13.83 18.12 -3.50
N GLN A 305 -14.28 19.29 -3.03
CA GLN A 305 -13.79 20.57 -3.53
C GLN A 305 -12.29 20.76 -3.24
N ASP A 306 -11.82 20.33 -2.07
CA ASP A 306 -10.37 20.37 -1.77
C ASP A 306 -9.56 19.45 -2.69
N LEU A 307 -10.09 18.26 -2.97
CA LEU A 307 -9.47 17.34 -3.93
C LEU A 307 -9.43 17.96 -5.34
N TYR A 308 -10.55 18.51 -5.82
CA TYR A 308 -10.62 19.13 -7.13
C TYR A 308 -9.69 20.34 -7.23
N LYS A 309 -9.65 21.17 -6.19
CA LYS A 309 -8.76 22.32 -6.12
C LYS A 309 -7.31 21.86 -6.19
N ALA A 310 -6.89 20.92 -5.35
CA ALA A 310 -5.51 20.43 -5.30
C ALA A 310 -5.08 19.81 -6.64
N VAL A 311 -5.97 19.03 -7.26
CA VAL A 311 -5.70 18.39 -8.56
C VAL A 311 -5.67 19.41 -9.70
N ASN A 312 -6.53 20.43 -9.68
CA ASN A 312 -6.47 21.52 -10.66
C ASN A 312 -5.24 22.42 -10.45
N ASP A 313 -4.82 22.66 -9.21
CA ASP A 313 -3.58 23.38 -8.88
C ASP A 313 -2.36 22.64 -9.45
N TRP A 314 -2.33 21.31 -9.34
CA TRP A 314 -1.31 20.46 -9.99
C TRP A 314 -1.32 20.60 -11.51
N VAL A 315 -2.49 20.44 -12.15
CA VAL A 315 -2.62 20.56 -13.62
C VAL A 315 -2.23 21.96 -14.11
N ALA A 316 -2.59 23.01 -13.35
CA ALA A 316 -2.19 24.38 -13.65
C ALA A 316 -0.67 24.56 -13.55
N ALA A 317 -0.02 23.91 -12.59
CA ALA A 317 1.42 23.96 -12.42
C ALA A 317 2.18 23.18 -13.50
N VAL A 318 1.66 22.02 -13.95
CA VAL A 318 2.17 21.37 -15.16
C VAL A 318 2.04 22.32 -16.35
N GLY A 319 0.94 23.07 -16.44
CA GLY A 319 0.72 24.05 -17.48
C GLY A 319 0.30 23.43 -18.80
N LYS A 320 0.24 24.26 -19.86
CA LYS A 320 -0.23 23.85 -21.20
C LYS A 320 0.90 23.57 -22.19
N SER A 321 2.11 24.05 -21.90
CA SER A 321 3.27 23.99 -22.81
C SER A 321 4.01 22.65 -22.75
N ARG A 322 3.90 21.91 -21.64
CA ARG A 322 4.60 20.65 -21.41
C ARG A 322 3.63 19.48 -21.22
N LYS A 323 4.09 18.26 -21.49
CA LYS A 323 3.27 17.05 -21.32
C LYS A 323 3.16 16.65 -19.85
N PHE A 324 4.28 16.75 -19.16
CA PHE A 324 4.45 16.41 -17.75
C PHE A 324 5.16 17.56 -17.05
N MET A 325 5.22 17.55 -15.71
CA MET A 325 6.05 18.49 -14.96
C MET A 325 7.51 18.40 -15.42
N GLY A 326 7.99 17.19 -15.74
CA GLY A 326 9.30 16.93 -16.32
C GLY A 326 9.53 17.38 -17.77
N GLY A 327 8.55 18.00 -18.43
CA GLY A 327 8.64 18.41 -19.83
C GLY A 327 7.98 17.39 -20.75
N ASP A 328 8.78 16.75 -21.62
CA ASP A 328 8.31 15.69 -22.53
C ASP A 328 8.14 14.33 -21.85
N GLN A 329 8.87 14.10 -20.76
CA GLN A 329 8.88 12.86 -20.00
C GLN A 329 8.52 13.13 -18.53
N PRO A 330 7.87 12.19 -17.82
CA PRO A 330 7.60 12.33 -16.40
C PRO A 330 8.88 12.50 -15.56
N ASN A 331 8.86 13.46 -14.62
CA ASN A 331 9.89 13.56 -13.58
C ASN A 331 9.41 12.93 -12.26
N LEU A 332 10.20 13.03 -11.19
CA LEU A 332 9.84 12.42 -9.90
C LEU A 332 8.62 13.07 -9.24
N ALA A 333 8.29 14.32 -9.57
CA ALA A 333 7.07 14.97 -9.09
C ALA A 333 5.83 14.41 -9.80
N ASP A 334 5.90 14.17 -11.11
CA ASP A 334 4.82 13.51 -11.85
C ASP A 334 4.52 12.12 -11.28
N LEU A 335 5.56 11.31 -11.08
CA LEU A 335 5.45 9.97 -10.49
C LEU A 335 4.92 10.03 -9.05
N ALA A 336 5.31 11.05 -8.28
CA ALA A 336 4.82 11.27 -6.92
C ALA A 336 3.30 11.50 -6.90
N VAL A 337 2.83 12.47 -7.68
CA VAL A 337 1.40 12.82 -7.74
C VAL A 337 0.59 11.68 -8.34
N PHE A 338 1.07 11.06 -9.42
CA PHE A 338 0.39 9.94 -10.06
C PHE A 338 0.23 8.76 -9.10
N GLY A 339 1.32 8.37 -8.41
CA GLY A 339 1.28 7.29 -7.43
C GLY A 339 0.30 7.54 -6.28
N VAL A 340 0.21 8.79 -5.81
CA VAL A 340 -0.75 9.16 -4.75
C VAL A 340 -2.19 9.10 -5.24
N LEU A 341 -2.50 9.60 -6.44
CA LEU A 341 -3.86 9.60 -6.98
C LEU A 341 -4.34 8.19 -7.37
N ARG A 342 -3.42 7.34 -7.85
CA ARG A 342 -3.69 5.96 -8.31
C ARG A 342 -4.34 5.07 -7.27
N VAL A 343 -4.15 5.34 -5.97
CA VAL A 343 -4.75 4.51 -4.91
C VAL A 343 -6.27 4.66 -4.80
N MET A 344 -6.85 5.67 -5.44
CA MET A 344 -8.31 5.86 -5.47
C MET A 344 -8.97 5.13 -6.65
N GLU A 345 -8.20 4.56 -7.59
CA GLU A 345 -8.77 3.88 -8.76
C GLU A 345 -9.79 2.81 -8.38
N GLY A 346 -10.94 2.82 -9.06
CA GLY A 346 -12.07 1.94 -8.77
C GLY A 346 -12.98 2.41 -7.63
N LEU A 347 -12.71 3.58 -7.04
CA LEU A 347 -13.57 4.22 -6.03
C LEU A 347 -14.25 5.46 -6.61
N GLU A 348 -15.42 5.80 -6.05
CA GLU A 348 -16.21 6.98 -6.45
C GLU A 348 -15.39 8.28 -6.43
N ALA A 349 -14.48 8.44 -5.46
CA ALA A 349 -13.60 9.60 -5.37
C ALA A 349 -12.71 9.81 -6.60
N PHE A 350 -12.27 8.73 -7.23
CA PHE A 350 -11.46 8.80 -8.44
C PHE A 350 -12.30 9.19 -9.65
N ASP A 351 -13.49 8.60 -9.81
CA ASP A 351 -14.40 8.92 -10.90
C ASP A 351 -14.83 10.39 -10.84
N ASP A 352 -15.17 10.86 -9.64
CA ASP A 352 -15.48 12.25 -9.33
C ASP A 352 -14.33 13.19 -9.68
N MET A 353 -13.10 12.86 -9.26
CA MET A 353 -11.90 13.63 -9.61
C MET A 353 -11.70 13.70 -11.13
N MET A 354 -11.82 12.57 -11.82
CA MET A 354 -11.62 12.49 -13.27
C MET A 354 -12.70 13.25 -14.06
N LYS A 355 -13.91 13.35 -13.52
CA LYS A 355 -15.04 14.07 -14.12
C LYS A 355 -14.99 15.57 -13.88
N ASN A 356 -14.61 16.00 -12.67
CA ASN A 356 -14.74 17.40 -12.22
C ASN A 356 -13.41 18.19 -12.26
N THR A 357 -12.34 17.61 -12.79
CA THR A 357 -11.04 18.28 -12.95
C THR A 357 -10.49 18.12 -14.37
N LYS A 358 -9.45 18.89 -14.69
CA LYS A 358 -8.77 18.82 -16.00
C LYS A 358 -7.66 17.75 -16.04
N VAL A 359 -7.57 16.89 -15.03
CA VAL A 359 -6.45 15.96 -14.83
C VAL A 359 -6.43 14.80 -15.81
N LYS A 360 -7.59 14.44 -16.39
CA LYS A 360 -7.79 13.20 -17.16
C LYS A 360 -6.70 12.95 -18.21
N PHE A 361 -6.32 13.98 -18.98
CA PHE A 361 -5.32 13.83 -20.04
C PHE A 361 -3.89 13.63 -19.51
N TRP A 362 -3.51 14.35 -18.45
CA TRP A 362 -2.23 14.13 -17.78
C TRP A 362 -2.19 12.73 -17.13
N TYR A 363 -3.26 12.33 -16.44
CA TYR A 363 -3.34 11.05 -15.75
C TYR A 363 -3.20 9.86 -16.71
N ARG A 364 -3.94 9.88 -17.84
CA ARG A 364 -3.87 8.81 -18.85
C ARG A 364 -2.51 8.74 -19.55
N ARG A 365 -1.82 9.87 -19.69
CA ARG A 365 -0.43 9.88 -20.18
C ARG A 365 0.53 9.25 -19.17
N MET A 366 0.37 9.55 -17.88
CA MET A 366 1.14 8.90 -16.81
C MET A 366 0.90 7.40 -16.74
N GLU A 367 -0.36 6.98 -16.82
CA GLU A 367 -0.74 5.56 -16.85
C GLU A 367 -0.06 4.84 -18.02
N ARG A 368 -0.12 5.41 -19.23
CA ARG A 368 0.58 4.86 -20.40
C ARG A 368 2.10 4.80 -20.19
N ALA A 369 2.70 5.90 -19.74
CA ALA A 369 4.15 5.99 -19.57
C ALA A 369 4.68 4.99 -18.53
N THR A 370 3.93 4.77 -17.46
CA THR A 370 4.28 3.79 -16.42
C THR A 370 4.06 2.35 -16.86
N LEU A 371 2.98 2.05 -17.59
CA LEU A 371 2.72 0.70 -18.15
C LEU A 371 3.73 0.31 -19.24
N ASN A 372 4.20 1.27 -20.03
CA ASN A 372 5.14 1.04 -21.12
C ASN A 372 6.62 1.14 -20.69
N HIS A 373 6.89 1.36 -19.40
CA HIS A 373 8.25 1.52 -18.87
C HIS A 373 9.06 2.60 -19.61
N GLU A 374 8.44 3.72 -19.99
CA GLU A 374 9.05 4.73 -20.88
C GLU A 374 10.33 5.37 -20.30
N GLY A 375 10.50 5.32 -18.97
CA GLY A 375 11.70 5.77 -18.26
C GLY A 375 12.92 4.86 -18.42
N GLN A 376 12.76 3.62 -18.90
CA GLN A 376 13.88 2.69 -19.13
C GLN A 376 14.89 3.26 -20.13
N SER A 377 14.41 3.99 -21.14
CA SER A 377 15.24 4.68 -22.15
C SER A 377 16.10 5.82 -21.60
N GLN A 378 15.81 6.30 -20.38
CA GLN A 378 16.56 7.36 -19.69
C GLN A 378 17.58 6.79 -18.69
N SER A 379 17.67 5.46 -18.58
CA SER A 379 18.77 4.80 -17.91
C SER A 379 19.94 4.75 -18.89
N PRO A 380 21.15 5.21 -18.52
CA PRO A 380 22.28 5.15 -19.44
C PRO A 380 22.46 3.71 -19.94
N SER A 381 22.34 3.54 -21.25
CA SER A 381 22.55 2.28 -21.95
C SER A 381 23.93 1.74 -21.61
N ASN A 382 24.00 0.45 -21.29
CA ASN A 382 25.27 -0.27 -21.16
C ASN A 382 26.05 -0.11 -22.48
N HIS A 383 27.10 0.70 -22.45
CA HIS A 383 28.16 0.70 -23.45
C HIS A 383 29.43 0.15 -22.82
#